data_AF-A0A9W8Q9U8-F1
#
_entry.id   AF-A0A9W8Q9U8-F1
#
_cell.length_a   1.000
_cell.length_b   1.000
_cell.length_c   1.000
_cell.angle_alpha   90.00
_cell.angle_beta   90.00
_cell.angle_gamma   90.00
#
_symmetry.space_group_name_H-M   'P 1'
#
loop_
_entity.id
_entity.type
_entity.pdbx_description
1 polymer ?
#
loop_
_entity_poly.entity_id
_entity_poly.type
_entity_poly.pdbx_seq_one_letter_code
_entity_poly.pdbx_strand_id
1 'polypeptide(L)'
;MWPTSKEAIIPFDGSLNVMHYYASTMNAVGVSRLRSSPAYKIPNDAVITVLVPAPAADGSFFYMAADASAQVFYPIVCDFAGSAVPRVFLAKDLSAGIKMLEGGSVAESITGAQVEKCFGLSLSPQF
;
A
#
# COMPACT_ATOMS: atom_id res chain seq x y z
N MET A 1 -11.13 9.79 -8.73
CA MET A 1 -12.43 9.08 -8.72
C MET A 1 -12.20 7.77 -9.42
N TRP A 2 -12.38 6.63 -8.73
CA TRP A 2 -12.04 5.29 -9.23
C TRP A 2 -13.26 4.58 -9.82
N PRO A 3 -13.58 4.73 -11.12
CA PRO A 3 -14.65 3.96 -11.77
C PRO A 3 -14.38 2.46 -11.78
N THR A 4 -15.46 1.67 -11.87
CA THR A 4 -15.45 0.21 -12.04
C THR A 4 -16.03 -0.15 -13.41
N SER A 5 -15.60 -1.26 -14.03
CA SER A 5 -16.25 -1.76 -15.25
C SER A 5 -17.49 -2.60 -14.90
N LYS A 6 -18.42 -2.75 -15.86
CA LYS A 6 -19.63 -3.58 -15.69
C LYS A 6 -19.33 -5.09 -15.61
N GLU A 7 -18.13 -5.50 -16.00
CA GLU A 7 -17.78 -6.91 -16.25
C GLU A 7 -16.69 -7.42 -15.29
N ALA A 8 -15.98 -6.54 -14.59
CA ALA A 8 -15.04 -6.89 -13.52
C ALA A 8 -14.91 -5.74 -12.51
N ILE A 9 -15.01 -6.05 -11.22
CA ILE A 9 -14.85 -5.11 -10.09
C ILE A 9 -13.35 -4.80 -9.89
N ILE A 10 -12.72 -4.20 -10.90
CA ILE A 10 -11.38 -3.65 -10.78
C ILE A 10 -11.54 -2.14 -10.82
N PRO A 11 -11.45 -1.45 -9.67
CA PRO A 11 -11.37 -0.01 -9.63
C PRO A 11 -10.11 0.47 -10.33
N PHE A 12 -10.26 1.42 -11.25
CA PHE A 12 -9.14 2.07 -11.93
C PHE A 12 -9.24 3.58 -11.79
N ASP A 13 -8.12 4.30 -11.94
CA ASP A 13 -8.11 5.74 -11.84
C ASP A 13 -8.69 6.48 -13.05
N GLY A 14 -8.77 7.81 -12.96
CA GLY A 14 -9.20 8.65 -14.08
C GLY A 14 -8.29 8.56 -15.31
N SER A 15 -7.14 7.89 -15.20
CA SER A 15 -6.19 7.57 -16.25
C SER A 15 -6.11 6.06 -16.54
N LEU A 16 -7.09 5.27 -16.09
CA LEU A 16 -7.18 3.81 -16.26
C LEU A 16 -6.05 3.01 -15.59
N ASN A 17 -5.36 3.58 -14.60
CA ASN A 17 -4.39 2.86 -13.82
C ASN A 17 -5.07 2.04 -12.72
N VAL A 18 -4.50 0.88 -12.40
CA VAL A 18 -4.94 0.05 -11.27
C VAL A 18 -3.96 0.19 -10.12
N MET A 19 -4.48 0.05 -8.90
CA MET A 19 -3.64 -0.08 -7.71
C MET A 19 -3.08 -1.50 -7.63
N HIS A 20 -1.78 -1.63 -7.35
CA HIS A 20 -1.11 -2.93 -7.25
C HIS A 20 0.05 -2.92 -6.26
N TYR A 21 0.42 -4.11 -5.80
CA TYR A 21 1.62 -4.39 -5.02
C TYR A 21 2.36 -5.60 -5.60
N TYR A 22 3.62 -5.80 -5.24
CA TYR A 22 4.39 -6.97 -5.70
C TYR A 22 4.31 -8.11 -4.67
N ALA A 23 3.83 -9.27 -5.10
CA ALA A 23 3.66 -10.45 -4.26
C ALA A 23 5.01 -11.00 -3.77
N SER A 24 6.05 -10.92 -4.59
CA SER A 24 7.40 -11.37 -4.24
C SER A 24 7.92 -10.67 -2.99
N THR A 25 7.86 -9.34 -2.96
CA THR A 25 8.28 -8.53 -1.81
C THR A 25 7.39 -8.76 -0.60
N MET A 26 6.06 -8.79 -0.82
CA MET A 26 5.09 -9.05 0.25
C MET A 26 5.32 -10.41 0.95
N ASN A 27 5.70 -11.43 0.18
CA ASN A 27 5.97 -12.77 0.72
C ASN A 27 7.33 -12.87 1.38
N ALA A 28 8.36 -12.20 0.85
CA ALA A 28 9.71 -12.26 1.38
C ALA A 28 9.86 -11.51 2.72
N VAL A 29 9.26 -10.33 2.85
CA VAL A 29 9.52 -9.42 3.98
C VAL A 29 8.27 -8.86 4.64
N GLY A 30 7.08 -9.28 4.20
CA GLY A 30 5.81 -8.87 4.81
C GLY A 30 5.36 -7.44 4.46
N VAL A 31 6.09 -6.75 3.56
CA VAL A 31 5.76 -5.41 3.08
C VAL A 31 5.91 -5.30 1.56
N SER A 32 5.16 -4.42 0.92
CA SER A 32 5.32 -4.11 -0.51
C SER A 32 4.79 -2.71 -0.83
N ARG A 33 5.45 -1.97 -1.72
CA ARG A 33 5.01 -0.62 -2.10
C ARG A 33 3.68 -0.67 -2.87
N LEU A 34 2.71 0.14 -2.45
CA LEU A 34 1.49 0.40 -3.21
C LEU A 34 1.81 1.31 -4.40
N ARG A 35 1.44 0.87 -5.60
CA ARG A 35 1.70 1.59 -6.86
C ARG A 35 0.40 1.76 -7.62
N SER A 36 0.40 2.74 -8.53
CA SER A 36 -0.65 2.91 -9.55
C SER A 36 0.01 2.87 -10.93
N SER A 37 -0.47 2.02 -11.83
CA SER A 37 0.06 1.90 -13.19
C SER A 37 -1.00 1.37 -14.15
N PRO A 38 -0.86 1.57 -15.47
CA PRO A 38 -1.77 0.97 -16.43
C PRO A 38 -1.75 -0.55 -16.30
N ALA A 39 -2.92 -1.20 -16.32
CA ALA A 39 -3.02 -2.64 -16.08
C ALA A 39 -2.15 -3.49 -17.03
N TYR A 40 -1.89 -3.02 -18.26
CA TYR A 40 -1.04 -3.69 -19.24
C TYR A 40 0.47 -3.44 -19.05
N LYS A 41 0.87 -2.63 -18.08
CA LYS A 41 2.28 -2.30 -17.76
C LYS A 41 2.72 -2.82 -16.38
N ILE A 42 1.87 -3.55 -15.67
CA ILE A 42 2.26 -4.12 -14.37
C ILE A 42 3.12 -5.38 -14.59
N PRO A 43 4.13 -5.64 -13.74
CA PRO A 43 4.89 -6.88 -13.78
C PRO A 43 4.04 -8.13 -13.52
N ASN A 44 4.55 -9.31 -13.91
CA ASN A 44 3.85 -10.58 -13.72
C ASN A 44 3.60 -10.95 -12.24
N ASP A 45 4.41 -10.43 -11.31
CA ASP A 45 4.24 -10.67 -9.87
C ASP A 45 3.40 -9.57 -9.18
N ALA A 46 2.83 -8.64 -9.95
CA ALA A 46 1.95 -7.62 -9.43
C ALA A 46 0.55 -8.18 -9.15
N VAL A 47 0.02 -7.86 -7.98
CA VAL A 47 -1.33 -8.23 -7.55
C VAL A 47 -2.16 -6.96 -7.47
N ILE A 48 -3.27 -6.94 -8.21
CA ILE A 48 -4.24 -5.84 -8.18
C ILE A 48 -4.91 -5.81 -6.80
N THR A 49 -5.02 -4.61 -6.24
CA THR A 49 -5.57 -4.39 -4.91
C THR A 49 -6.46 -3.16 -4.88
N VAL A 50 -7.34 -3.08 -3.89
CA VAL A 50 -8.28 -1.97 -3.69
C VAL A 50 -8.25 -1.50 -2.26
N LEU A 51 -8.42 -0.20 -2.03
CA LEU A 51 -8.59 0.33 -0.68
C LEU A 51 -10.06 0.20 -0.27
N VAL A 52 -10.29 -0.44 0.87
CA VAL A 52 -11.60 -0.64 1.47
C VAL A 52 -11.62 -0.03 2.87
N PRO A 53 -12.72 0.62 3.29
CA PRO A 53 -12.86 1.08 4.66
C PRO A 53 -13.01 -0.12 5.60
N ALA A 54 -12.31 -0.07 6.74
CA ALA A 54 -12.37 -1.05 7.80
C ALA A 54 -12.69 -0.36 9.14
N PRO A 55 -13.60 -0.93 9.96
CA PRO A 55 -13.94 -0.37 11.26
C PRO A 55 -12.80 -0.62 12.26
N ALA A 56 -12.49 0.39 13.07
CA ALA A 56 -11.62 0.29 14.24
C ALA A 56 -12.46 0.06 15.51
N ALA A 57 -11.78 -0.41 16.57
CA ALA A 57 -12.41 -0.70 17.86
C ALA A 57 -12.97 0.57 18.55
N ASP A 58 -12.43 1.74 18.25
CA ASP A 58 -12.87 3.05 18.76
C ASP A 58 -14.05 3.64 17.96
N GLY A 59 -14.59 2.90 16.99
CA GLY A 59 -15.68 3.34 16.12
C GLY A 59 -15.24 4.21 14.95
N SER A 60 -13.95 4.51 14.81
CA SER A 60 -13.41 5.15 13.62
C SER A 60 -13.30 4.16 12.45
N PHE A 61 -12.97 4.68 11.27
CA PHE A 61 -12.63 3.87 10.11
C PHE A 61 -11.18 4.12 9.73
N PHE A 62 -10.51 3.09 9.21
CA PHE A 62 -9.22 3.20 8.53
C PHE A 62 -9.29 2.51 7.16
N TYR A 63 -8.35 2.82 6.27
CA TYR A 63 -8.27 2.08 5.01
C TYR A 63 -7.48 0.80 5.19
N MET A 64 -7.96 -0.29 4.60
CA MET A 64 -7.20 -1.52 4.35
C MET A 64 -7.08 -1.74 2.86
N ALA A 65 -5.99 -2.36 2.41
CA ALA A 65 -5.87 -2.83 1.04
C ALA A 65 -6.32 -4.29 0.96
N ALA A 66 -7.24 -4.61 0.05
CA ALA A 66 -7.73 -5.96 -0.18
C ALA A 66 -7.42 -6.42 -1.62
N ASP A 67 -7.14 -7.70 -1.82
CA ASP A 67 -6.99 -8.30 -3.15
C ASP A 67 -8.08 -9.35 -3.45
N ALA A 68 -8.08 -9.87 -4.69
CA ALA A 68 -9.07 -10.85 -5.14
C ALA A 68 -8.98 -12.21 -4.42
N SER A 69 -7.90 -12.47 -3.67
CA SER A 69 -7.75 -13.66 -2.82
C SER A 69 -8.23 -13.42 -1.38
N ALA A 70 -8.91 -12.30 -1.13
CA ALA A 70 -9.37 -11.87 0.20
C ALA A 70 -8.24 -11.66 1.22
N GLN A 71 -6.99 -11.47 0.76
CA GLN A 71 -5.93 -10.99 1.65
C GLN A 71 -6.14 -9.52 1.95
N VAL A 72 -5.88 -9.12 3.20
CA VAL A 72 -5.98 -7.74 3.66
C VAL A 72 -4.64 -7.27 4.20
N PHE A 73 -4.30 -6.01 3.92
CA PHE A 73 -3.03 -5.40 4.30
C PHE A 73 -3.23 -4.01 4.86
N TYR A 74 -2.37 -3.63 5.80
CA TYR A 74 -2.32 -2.31 6.41
C TYR A 74 -1.57 -1.34 5.48
N PRO A 75 -2.19 -0.25 5.03
CA PRO A 75 -1.49 0.80 4.33
C PRO A 75 -0.67 1.64 5.31
N ILE A 76 0.60 1.84 4.99
CA ILE A 76 1.59 2.60 5.76
C ILE A 76 2.10 3.72 4.86
N VAL A 77 2.09 4.95 5.34
CA VAL A 77 2.76 6.08 4.70
C VAL A 77 4.15 6.20 5.29
N CYS A 78 5.16 6.34 4.45
CA CYS A 78 6.52 6.66 4.88
C CYS A 78 6.96 7.98 4.27
N ASP A 79 7.47 8.84 5.14
CA ASP A 79 8.19 10.05 4.80
C ASP A 79 9.68 9.73 4.66
N PHE A 80 10.33 10.50 3.80
CA PHE A 80 11.73 10.29 3.43
C PHE A 80 12.50 11.56 3.71
N ALA A 81 13.77 11.40 4.10
CA ALA A 81 14.64 12.54 4.30
C ALA A 81 14.83 13.33 2.98
N GLY A 82 14.95 14.65 3.09
CA GLY A 82 15.23 15.54 1.96
C GLY A 82 14.00 15.82 1.09
N SER A 83 14.14 15.66 -0.23
CA SER A 83 13.11 16.02 -1.24
C SER A 83 12.34 14.83 -1.80
N ALA A 84 12.52 13.64 -1.23
CA ALA A 84 11.83 12.45 -1.70
C ALA A 84 10.35 12.48 -1.32
N VAL A 85 9.49 12.18 -2.31
CA VAL A 85 8.03 12.19 -2.13
C VAL A 85 7.59 11.04 -1.21
N PRO A 86 6.66 11.28 -0.26
CA PRO A 86 6.07 10.23 0.55
C PRO A 86 5.48 9.09 -0.29
N ARG A 87 5.57 7.87 0.23
CA ARG A 87 5.10 6.66 -0.47
C ARG A 87 4.23 5.83 0.45
N VAL A 88 3.25 5.18 -0.16
CA VAL A 88 2.39 4.22 0.54
C VAL A 88 2.94 2.82 0.32
N PHE A 89 3.01 2.05 1.40
CA PHE A 89 3.35 0.64 1.45
C PHE A 89 2.19 -0.14 2.04
N LEU A 90 2.11 -1.42 1.73
CA LEU A 90 1.18 -2.37 2.32
C LEU A 90 1.97 -3.31 3.22
N ALA A 91 1.42 -3.68 4.37
CA ALA A 91 2.03 -4.62 5.29
C ALA A 91 1.04 -5.68 5.79
N LYS A 92 1.53 -6.90 6.05
CA LYS A 92 0.74 -7.97 6.71
C LYS A 92 0.42 -7.64 8.17
N ASP A 93 1.33 -6.93 8.82
CA ASP A 93 1.21 -6.46 10.20
C ASP A 93 1.70 -5.01 10.27
N LEU A 94 0.95 -4.15 10.93
CA LEU A 94 1.23 -2.71 10.96
C LEU A 94 2.56 -2.40 11.66
N SER A 95 2.77 -2.92 12.87
CA SER A 95 3.94 -2.60 13.69
C SER A 95 5.21 -3.23 13.14
N ALA A 96 5.16 -4.49 12.71
CA ALA A 96 6.27 -5.16 12.05
C ALA A 96 6.59 -4.52 10.69
N GLY A 97 5.56 -4.08 9.95
CA GLY A 97 5.73 -3.37 8.69
C GLY A 97 6.47 -2.04 8.85
N ILE A 98 6.06 -1.22 9.82
CA ILE A 98 6.76 0.05 10.14
C ILE A 98 8.22 -0.23 10.50
N LYS A 99 8.47 -1.18 11.41
CA LYS A 99 9.83 -1.56 11.82
C LYS A 99 10.68 -2.04 10.65
N MET A 100 10.09 -2.79 9.71
CA MET A 100 10.77 -3.26 8.51
C MET A 100 11.15 -2.10 7.57
N LEU A 101 10.23 -1.15 7.36
CA LEU A 101 10.43 -0.01 6.47
C LEU A 101 11.41 1.04 7.03
N GLU A 102 11.55 1.11 8.35
CA GLU A 102 12.52 1.97 9.05
C GLU A 102 13.87 1.27 9.31
N GLY A 103 13.98 -0.04 9.00
CA GLY A 103 15.04 -0.93 9.46
C GLY A 103 16.41 -0.86 8.75
N GLY A 104 16.72 0.21 8.01
CA GLY A 104 18.04 0.42 7.39
C GLY A 104 18.21 -0.18 5.97
N SER A 105 19.37 -0.75 5.64
CA SER A 105 19.78 -1.01 4.25
C SER A 105 18.88 -1.97 3.45
N VAL A 106 18.30 -2.98 4.09
CA VAL A 106 17.32 -3.86 3.42
C VAL A 106 16.04 -3.09 3.08
N ALA A 107 15.63 -2.15 3.94
CA ALA A 107 14.46 -1.32 3.73
C ALA A 107 14.64 -0.42 2.51
N GLU A 108 15.83 0.17 2.32
CA GLU A 108 16.12 1.03 1.16
C GLU A 108 15.92 0.32 -0.19
N SER A 109 16.18 -0.99 -0.26
CA SER A 109 15.91 -1.78 -1.48
C SER A 109 14.41 -1.85 -1.83
N ILE A 110 13.54 -1.71 -0.84
CA ILE A 110 12.07 -1.76 -0.96
C ILE A 110 11.51 -0.35 -1.13
N THR A 111 12.01 0.58 -0.33
CA THR A 111 11.49 1.94 -0.22
C THR A 111 12.04 2.86 -1.31
N GLY A 112 13.23 2.54 -1.84
CA GLY A 112 13.95 3.27 -2.87
C GLY A 112 14.68 4.53 -2.38
N ALA A 113 14.63 4.81 -1.07
CA ALA A 113 15.34 5.91 -0.41
C ALA A 113 15.32 5.69 1.12
N GLN A 114 16.19 6.38 1.84
CA GLN A 114 16.21 6.33 3.30
C GLN A 114 14.91 6.92 3.87
N VAL A 115 14.17 6.08 4.60
CA VAL A 115 12.97 6.47 5.34
C VAL A 115 13.36 7.26 6.57
N GLU A 116 12.64 8.35 6.83
CA GLU A 116 12.77 9.12 8.08
C GLU A 116 11.77 8.62 9.12
N LYS A 117 10.52 8.40 8.72
CA LYS A 117 9.45 7.92 9.59
C LYS A 117 8.31 7.29 8.80
N CYS A 118 7.70 6.25 9.36
CA CYS A 118 6.48 5.64 8.83
C CYS A 118 5.34 5.67 9.85
N PHE A 119 4.10 5.70 9.35
CA PHE A 119 2.89 5.64 10.16
C PHE A 119 1.74 5.00 9.37
N GLY A 120 0.77 4.42 10.08
CA GLY A 120 -0.43 3.88 9.46
C GLY A 120 -1.24 4.98 8.75
N LEU A 121 -1.77 4.67 7.56
CA LEU A 121 -2.64 5.59 6.83
C LEU A 121 -4.03 5.63 7.48
N SER A 122 -4.30 6.67 8.28
CA SER A 122 -5.61 6.91 8.87
C SER A 122 -6.53 7.73 7.95
N LEU A 123 -7.83 7.46 8.01
CA LEU A 123 -8.90 8.20 7.33
C LEU A 123 -9.20 9.56 7.98
N SER A 124 -8.89 9.69 9.27
CA SER A 124 -9.03 10.94 10.03
C SER A 124 -7.78 11.15 10.86
N PRO A 125 -7.06 12.27 10.71
CA PRO A 125 -6.06 12.66 11.69
C PRO A 125 -6.79 12.97 13.00
N GLN A 126 -6.58 12.15 14.03
CA GLN A 126 -6.85 12.61 15.39
C GLN A 126 -5.77 13.66 15.69
N PHE A 127 -6.14 14.93 15.59
CA PHE A 127 -5.32 16.06 16.07
C PHE A 127 -5.50 16.22 17.58
#